data_AF-A0A837J8T6-F1
#
_entry.id   AF-A0A837J8T6-F1
#
_cell.length_a   1.000
_cell.length_b   1.000
_cell.length_c   1.000
_cell.angle_alpha   90.00
_cell.angle_beta   90.00
_cell.angle_gamma   90.00
#
_symmetry.space_group_name_H-M   'P 1'
#
loop_
_entity.id
_entity.type
_entity.pdbx_description
1 polymer ?
#
loop_
_entity_poly.entity_id
_entity_poly.type
_entity_poly.pdbx_seq_one_letter_code
_entity_poly.pdbx_strand_id
1 'polypeptide(L)'
;MYNNTIIYIFNRIISVAIFLFILYLIFTNFGTFLIIIAILVSIIAFIIYNFKKKLKQSNFNNFEFRFDNSQFQNGKFDFDFKDFQNFNNSSFQGFSNTARFDEVSKAKEFFGFTQTPTKEEVKKRYKELAKKYHPDLNDGNEEKMKELNHYRDILMNIVQ
;
A
#
# COMPACT_ATOMS: atom_id res chain seq x y z
N MET A 1 -44.23 16.09 -65.68
CA MET A 1 -43.86 16.85 -64.47
C MET A 1 -44.02 16.06 -63.15
N TYR A 2 -44.38 14.76 -63.17
CA TYR A 2 -44.62 13.97 -61.95
C TYR A 2 -43.33 13.39 -61.31
N ASN A 3 -42.32 13.08 -62.14
CA ASN A 3 -41.07 12.45 -61.65
C ASN A 3 -40.34 13.30 -60.61
N ASN A 4 -40.31 14.62 -60.76
CA ASN A 4 -39.56 15.49 -59.82
C ASN A 4 -40.20 15.52 -58.42
N THR A 5 -41.54 15.44 -58.34
CA THR A 5 -42.26 15.41 -57.07
C THR A 5 -42.07 14.07 -56.36
N ILE A 6 -42.13 12.96 -57.10
CA ILE A 6 -41.91 11.61 -56.54
C ILE A 6 -40.46 11.45 -56.06
N ILE A 7 -39.48 11.91 -56.84
CA ILE A 7 -38.06 11.88 -56.47
C ILE A 7 -37.80 12.73 -55.22
N TYR A 8 -38.42 13.91 -55.11
CA TYR A 8 -38.30 14.77 -53.93
C TYR A 8 -38.86 14.09 -52.67
N ILE A 9 -40.05 13.48 -52.77
CA ILE A 9 -40.67 12.75 -51.66
C ILE A 9 -39.79 11.56 -51.24
N PHE A 10 -39.27 10.81 -52.20
CA PHE A 10 -38.40 9.67 -51.95
C PHE A 10 -37.10 10.06 -51.24
N ASN A 11 -36.41 11.09 -51.71
CA ASN A 11 -35.20 11.60 -51.07
C ASN A 11 -35.46 12.13 -49.66
N ARG A 12 -36.63 12.75 -49.43
CA ARG A 12 -37.06 13.23 -48.11
C ARG A 12 -37.32 12.07 -47.15
N ILE A 13 -37.95 10.99 -47.62
CA ILE A 13 -38.18 9.77 -46.83
C ILE A 13 -36.85 9.11 -46.45
N ILE A 14 -35.93 8.97 -47.40
CA ILE A 14 -34.59 8.41 -47.15
C ILE A 14 -33.81 9.23 -46.12
N SER A 15 -33.84 10.56 -46.24
CA SER A 15 -33.16 11.44 -45.29
C SER A 15 -33.72 11.31 -43.87
N VAL A 16 -35.05 11.22 -43.75
CA VAL A 16 -35.72 10.99 -42.44
C VAL A 16 -35.39 9.59 -41.90
N ALA A 17 -35.34 8.56 -42.74
CA ALA A 17 -34.99 7.21 -42.33
C ALA A 17 -33.54 7.12 -41.83
N ILE A 18 -32.59 7.76 -42.53
CA ILE A 18 -31.19 7.84 -42.10
C ILE A 18 -31.07 8.56 -40.76
N PHE A 19 -31.76 9.69 -40.60
CA PHE A 19 -31.78 10.43 -39.34
C PHE A 19 -32.32 9.58 -38.18
N LEU A 20 -33.44 8.88 -38.37
CA LEU A 20 -34.01 7.99 -37.35
C LEU A 20 -33.11 6.79 -37.06
N PHE A 21 -32.40 6.26 -38.07
CA PHE A 21 -31.46 5.17 -37.87
C PHE A 21 -30.24 5.59 -37.05
N ILE A 22 -29.69 6.78 -37.32
CA ILE A 22 -28.60 7.37 -36.51
C ILE A 22 -29.10 7.62 -35.08
N LEU A 23 -30.30 8.18 -34.94
CA LEU A 23 -30.93 8.42 -33.64
C LEU A 23 -31.14 7.11 -32.87
N TYR A 24 -31.57 6.03 -33.55
CA TYR A 24 -31.70 4.69 -32.99
C TYR A 24 -30.36 4.14 -32.52
N LEU A 25 -29.31 4.22 -33.34
CA LEU A 25 -27.96 3.80 -32.94
C LEU A 25 -27.46 4.58 -31.72
N ILE A 26 -27.74 5.88 -31.65
CA ILE A 26 -27.43 6.69 -30.48
C ILE A 26 -28.25 6.17 -29.30
N PHE A 27 -29.58 6.11 -29.36
CA PHE A 27 -30.40 5.70 -28.21
C PHE A 27 -30.14 4.27 -27.73
N THR A 28 -29.89 3.31 -28.62
CA THR A 28 -29.60 1.92 -28.24
C THR A 28 -28.25 1.82 -27.52
N ASN A 29 -27.21 2.51 -28.01
CA ASN A 29 -25.89 2.50 -27.37
C ASN A 29 -25.79 3.49 -26.20
N PHE A 30 -26.55 4.57 -26.22
CA PHE A 30 -26.62 5.59 -25.17
C PHE A 30 -27.48 5.12 -24.00
N GLY A 31 -28.56 4.39 -24.26
CA GLY A 31 -29.38 3.78 -23.22
C GLY A 31 -28.60 2.75 -22.41
N THR A 32 -27.83 1.88 -23.08
CA THR A 32 -26.93 0.94 -22.38
C THR A 32 -25.82 1.67 -21.62
N PHE A 33 -25.24 2.73 -22.20
CA PHE A 33 -24.29 3.60 -21.52
C PHE A 33 -24.85 4.23 -20.24
N LEU A 34 -26.09 4.74 -20.26
CA LEU A 34 -26.75 5.31 -19.08
C LEU A 34 -27.02 4.26 -18.00
N ILE A 35 -27.42 3.04 -18.38
CA ILE A 35 -27.60 1.93 -17.43
C ILE A 35 -26.27 1.58 -16.76
N ILE A 36 -25.18 1.52 -17.53
CA ILE A 36 -23.84 1.27 -16.99
C ILE A 36 -23.41 2.37 -16.02
N ILE A 37 -23.65 3.65 -16.36
CA ILE A 37 -23.38 4.78 -15.46
C ILE A 37 -24.18 4.65 -14.16
N ALA A 38 -25.48 4.33 -14.25
CA ALA A 38 -26.33 4.20 -13.08
C ALA A 38 -25.84 3.10 -12.14
N ILE A 39 -25.44 1.94 -12.68
CA ILE A 39 -24.85 0.85 -11.91
C ILE A 39 -23.55 1.29 -11.24
N LEU A 40 -22.66 1.97 -11.98
CA LEU A 40 -21.38 2.45 -11.47
C LEU A 40 -21.56 3.47 -10.34
N VAL A 41 -22.46 4.43 -10.48
CA VAL A 41 -22.80 5.40 -9.42
C VAL A 41 -23.38 4.69 -8.20
N SER A 42 -24.24 3.69 -8.41
CA SER A 42 -24.82 2.91 -7.31
C SER A 42 -23.77 2.10 -6.55
N ILE A 43 -22.76 1.55 -7.25
CA ILE A 43 -21.61 0.87 -6.64
C ILE A 43 -20.76 1.87 -5.82
N ILE A 44 -20.45 3.05 -6.38
CA ILE A 44 -19.71 4.09 -5.66
C ILE A 44 -20.47 4.53 -4.40
N ALA A 45 -21.77 4.78 -4.51
CA ALA A 45 -22.61 5.14 -3.38
C ALA A 45 -22.63 4.04 -2.30
N PHE A 46 -22.69 2.77 -2.72
CA PHE A 46 -22.61 1.63 -1.82
C PHE A 46 -21.25 1.55 -1.10
N ILE A 47 -20.14 1.78 -1.80
CA ILE A 47 -18.80 1.83 -1.20
C ILE A 47 -18.72 2.97 -0.17
N ILE A 48 -19.15 4.18 -0.52
CA ILE A 48 -19.15 5.33 0.39
C ILE A 48 -20.02 5.06 1.61
N TYR A 49 -21.21 4.47 1.43
CA TYR A 49 -22.09 4.08 2.53
C TYR A 49 -21.41 3.09 3.48
N ASN A 50 -20.80 2.04 2.94
CA ASN A 50 -20.06 1.06 3.74
C ASN A 50 -18.85 1.67 4.45
N PHE A 51 -18.13 2.58 3.79
CA PHE A 51 -16.98 3.26 4.38
C PHE A 51 -17.39 4.22 5.49
N LYS A 52 -18.43 5.03 5.29
CA LYS A 52 -19.01 5.91 6.30
C LYS A 52 -19.51 5.13 7.51
N LYS A 53 -20.09 3.95 7.30
CA LYS A 53 -20.51 3.05 8.38
C LYS A 53 -19.29 2.54 9.18
N LYS A 54 -18.22 2.11 8.51
CA LYS A 54 -16.97 1.68 9.19
C LYS A 54 -16.34 2.83 9.98
N LEU A 55 -16.31 4.05 9.42
CA LEU A 55 -15.77 5.23 10.10
C LEU A 55 -16.56 5.63 11.35
N LYS A 56 -17.88 5.43 11.37
CA LYS A 56 -18.70 5.72 12.55
C LYS A 56 -18.50 4.70 13.68
N GLN A 57 -17.97 3.51 13.37
CA GLN A 57 -17.69 2.45 14.34
C GLN A 57 -16.23 2.44 14.80
N SER A 58 -15.29 2.88 13.95
CA SER A 58 -13.96 3.27 14.39
C SER A 58 -14.04 4.65 15.03
N ASN A 59 -14.22 4.69 16.35
CA ASN A 59 -14.29 5.87 17.19
C ASN A 59 -12.94 6.66 17.22
N PHE A 60 -12.38 7.01 16.06
CA PHE A 60 -11.14 7.80 15.92
C PHE A 60 -11.34 9.27 16.32
N ASN A 61 -12.60 9.70 16.51
CA ASN A 61 -12.93 11.04 16.98
C ASN A 61 -12.80 11.20 18.51
N ASN A 62 -12.36 10.15 19.23
CA ASN A 62 -12.17 10.18 20.68
C ASN A 62 -10.70 10.17 21.11
N PHE A 63 -9.76 10.50 20.21
CA PHE A 63 -8.44 10.98 20.67
C PHE A 63 -8.59 12.43 21.14
N GLU A 64 -9.21 12.62 22.29
CA GLU A 64 -9.30 13.91 22.98
C GLU A 64 -8.02 14.09 23.81
N PHE A 65 -7.03 14.81 23.27
CA PHE A 65 -5.91 15.29 24.08
C PHE A 65 -6.41 16.42 25.01
N ARG A 66 -6.94 16.04 26.18
CA ARG A 66 -7.31 16.99 27.23
C ARG A 66 -6.07 17.38 28.01
N PHE A 67 -5.54 18.57 27.72
CA PHE A 67 -4.49 19.16 28.55
C PHE A 67 -5.16 19.96 29.67
N ASP A 68 -5.33 19.32 30.83
CA ASP A 68 -5.92 19.96 32.01
C ASP A 68 -4.84 20.68 32.83
N ASN A 69 -4.88 22.02 32.79
CA ASN A 69 -3.91 22.88 33.46
C ASN A 69 -4.03 22.82 35.01
N SER A 70 -5.11 22.24 35.54
CA SER A 70 -5.28 22.06 36.99
C SER A 70 -4.40 20.93 37.57
N GLN A 71 -3.93 20.00 36.73
CA GLN A 71 -3.08 18.88 37.13
C GLN A 71 -1.60 19.28 37.27
N PHE A 72 -1.19 20.33 36.56
CA PHE A 72 0.16 20.91 36.68
C PHE A 72 0.41 21.59 38.02
N GLN A 73 -0.63 22.17 38.63
CA GLN A 73 -0.49 22.91 39.88
C GLN A 73 -0.31 22.00 41.10
N ASN A 74 -0.79 20.76 41.05
CA ASN A 74 -0.75 19.79 42.15
C ASN A 74 0.38 18.74 42.02
N GLY A 75 1.30 18.90 41.06
CA GLY A 75 2.50 18.06 40.94
C GLY A 75 2.24 16.57 40.66
N LYS A 76 1.01 16.19 40.27
CA LYS A 76 0.67 14.82 39.87
C LYS A 76 0.66 14.73 38.36
N PHE A 77 1.81 14.32 37.82
CA PHE A 77 1.94 13.98 36.41
C PHE A 77 1.69 12.47 36.26
N ASP A 78 0.44 12.08 36.03
CA ASP A 78 0.12 10.68 35.71
C ASP A 78 0.51 10.40 34.26
N PHE A 79 1.78 9.98 34.06
CA PHE A 79 2.20 9.37 32.80
C PHE A 79 1.62 7.94 32.72
N ASP A 80 0.50 7.77 32.03
CA ASP A 80 -0.07 6.45 31.82
C ASP A 80 0.72 5.69 30.72
N PHE A 81 1.64 4.82 31.15
CA PHE A 81 2.52 4.05 30.27
C PHE A 81 1.76 3.01 29.41
N LYS A 82 0.44 2.87 29.58
CA LYS A 82 -0.39 1.92 28.83
C LYS A 82 -0.57 2.30 27.36
N ASP A 83 -0.53 3.58 27.02
CA ASP A 83 -0.61 4.05 25.62
C ASP A 83 0.62 3.65 24.79
N PHE A 84 1.73 3.31 25.46
CA PHE A 84 2.97 2.88 24.82
C PHE A 84 3.10 1.35 24.68
N GLN A 85 2.23 0.56 25.31
CA GLN A 85 2.29 -0.90 25.19
C GLN A 85 1.97 -1.40 23.77
N ASN A 86 1.22 -0.62 22.98
CA ASN A 86 0.89 -0.99 21.60
C ASN A 86 2.02 -0.76 20.58
N PHE A 87 3.16 -0.20 21.00
CA PHE A 87 4.33 -0.04 20.12
C PHE A 87 5.29 -1.24 20.10
N ASN A 88 5.03 -2.29 20.89
CA ASN A 88 5.97 -3.41 21.05
C ASN A 88 5.55 -4.75 20.41
N ASN A 89 4.52 -4.77 19.53
CA ASN A 89 4.01 -6.05 19.00
C ASN A 89 3.68 -6.13 17.50
N SER A 90 3.91 -5.07 16.71
CA SER A 90 3.71 -5.13 15.25
C SER A 90 5.01 -5.24 14.44
N SER A 91 6.17 -5.25 15.11
CA SER A 91 7.49 -5.30 14.43
C SER A 91 8.42 -6.43 14.91
N PHE A 92 7.98 -7.29 15.84
CA PHE A 92 8.87 -8.32 16.42
C PHE A 92 8.12 -9.63 16.70
N GLN A 93 7.42 -10.15 15.70
CA GLN A 93 6.70 -11.42 15.79
C GLN A 93 7.31 -12.40 14.78
N GLY A 94 8.53 -12.86 15.08
CA GLY A 94 9.29 -13.76 14.20
C GLY A 94 10.41 -14.56 14.86
N PHE A 95 10.41 -14.72 16.18
CA PHE A 95 11.43 -15.51 16.88
C PHE A 95 10.95 -16.92 17.20
N SER A 96 10.79 -17.74 16.16
CA SER A 96 10.92 -19.19 16.33
C SER A 96 12.41 -19.49 16.49
N ASN A 97 12.81 -19.98 17.67
CA ASN A 97 14.22 -20.25 17.97
C ASN A 97 14.88 -21.26 17.01
N THR A 98 14.11 -22.07 16.29
CA THR A 98 14.61 -23.03 15.30
C THR A 98 15.06 -22.36 13.99
N ALA A 99 14.35 -21.33 13.51
CA ALA A 99 14.75 -20.58 12.32
C ALA A 99 16.03 -19.75 12.58
N ARG A 100 16.18 -19.22 13.80
CA ARG A 100 17.39 -18.47 14.20
C ARG A 100 18.68 -19.27 14.04
N PHE A 101 18.71 -20.57 14.33
CA PHE A 101 19.93 -21.36 14.21
C PHE A 101 20.36 -21.56 12.75
N ASP A 102 19.41 -21.77 11.83
CA ASP A 102 19.69 -21.90 10.40
C ASP A 102 20.09 -20.54 9.79
N GLU A 103 19.39 -19.46 10.17
CA GLU A 103 19.69 -18.11 9.71
C GLU A 103 21.03 -17.59 10.24
N VAL A 104 21.39 -17.88 11.49
CA VAL A 104 22.70 -17.52 12.05
C VAL A 104 23.82 -18.28 11.33
N SER A 105 23.60 -19.54 10.96
CA SER A 105 24.58 -20.34 10.21
C SER A 105 24.79 -19.77 8.81
N LYS A 106 23.69 -19.45 8.10
CA LYS A 106 23.73 -18.77 6.80
C LYS A 106 24.39 -17.39 6.88
N ALA A 107 24.10 -16.62 7.93
CA ALA A 107 24.73 -15.32 8.15
C ALA A 107 26.24 -15.44 8.38
N LYS A 108 26.69 -16.44 9.14
CA LYS A 108 28.12 -16.70 9.33
C LYS A 108 28.79 -17.09 8.01
N GLU A 109 28.16 -17.94 7.21
CA GLU A 109 28.68 -18.34 5.90
C GLU A 109 28.75 -17.15 4.93
N PHE A 110 27.72 -16.31 4.87
CA PHE A 110 27.67 -15.12 4.02
C PHE A 110 28.80 -14.13 4.33
N PHE A 111 29.10 -13.93 5.61
CA PHE A 111 30.21 -13.09 6.05
C PHE A 111 31.58 -13.81 6.04
N GLY A 112 31.59 -15.12 5.82
CA GLY A 112 32.80 -15.96 5.81
C GLY A 112 33.40 -16.20 7.20
N PHE A 113 32.59 -16.21 8.26
CA PHE A 113 33.03 -16.50 9.61
C PHE A 113 32.92 -18.00 9.91
N THR A 114 34.03 -18.63 10.29
CA THR A 114 34.08 -20.04 10.72
C THR A 114 33.76 -20.23 12.19
N GLN A 115 33.82 -19.16 12.98
CA GLN A 115 33.56 -19.14 14.42
C GLN A 115 32.56 -18.03 14.77
N THR A 116 32.18 -17.92 16.03
CA THR A 116 31.34 -16.80 16.53
C THR A 116 32.13 -15.50 16.40
N PRO A 117 31.78 -14.58 15.48
CA PRO A 117 32.57 -13.37 15.26
C PRO A 117 32.36 -12.38 16.41
N THR A 118 33.29 -11.45 16.61
CA THR A 118 33.12 -10.32 17.56
C THR A 118 32.39 -9.14 16.89
N LYS A 119 31.82 -8.22 17.70
CA LYS A 119 31.06 -7.07 17.18
C LYS A 119 31.88 -6.21 16.21
N GLU A 120 33.17 -6.06 16.51
CA GLU A 120 34.09 -5.28 15.70
C GLU A 120 34.37 -5.94 14.35
N GLU A 121 34.51 -7.26 14.33
CA GLU A 121 34.73 -8.04 13.10
C GLU A 121 33.50 -8.02 12.18
N VAL A 122 32.30 -8.20 12.74
CA VAL A 122 31.05 -8.09 11.98
C VAL A 122 30.94 -6.70 11.35
N LYS A 123 31.22 -5.64 12.11
CA LYS A 123 31.15 -4.25 11.62
C LYS A 123 32.18 -3.97 10.54
N LYS A 124 33.41 -4.50 10.68
CA LYS A 124 34.47 -4.35 9.69
C LYS A 124 34.11 -5.04 8.37
N ARG A 125 33.72 -6.33 8.43
CA ARG A 125 33.31 -7.10 7.25
C ARG A 125 32.07 -6.53 6.59
N TYR A 126 31.10 -6.06 7.37
CA TYR A 126 29.94 -5.35 6.84
C TYR A 126 30.33 -4.12 6.03
N LYS A 127 31.26 -3.29 6.54
CA LYS A 127 31.72 -2.09 5.82
C LYS A 127 32.43 -2.43 4.51
N GLU A 128 33.16 -3.54 4.47
CA GLU A 128 33.82 -4.04 3.26
C GLU A 128 32.80 -4.53 2.22
N LEU A 129 31.80 -5.33 2.64
CA LEU A 129 30.75 -5.85 1.77
C LEU A 129 29.76 -4.76 1.32
N ALA A 130 29.40 -3.82 2.21
CA ALA A 130 28.51 -2.70 1.88
C ALA A 130 29.14 -1.78 0.83
N LYS A 131 30.46 -1.59 0.87
CA LYS A 131 31.20 -0.87 -0.17
C LYS A 131 31.24 -1.63 -1.49
N LYS A 132 31.10 -2.96 -1.48
CA LYS A 132 31.08 -3.77 -2.70
C LYS A 132 29.70 -3.83 -3.34
N TYR A 133 28.65 -3.90 -2.52
CA TYR A 133 27.26 -4.06 -2.96
C TYR A 133 26.46 -2.75 -2.95
N HIS A 134 27.13 -1.60 -2.80
CA HIS A 134 26.44 -0.31 -2.78
C HIS A 134 25.72 -0.06 -4.12
N PRO A 135 24.44 0.33 -4.11
CA PRO A 135 23.65 0.56 -5.34
C PRO A 135 24.24 1.66 -6.23
N ASP A 136 24.99 2.61 -5.65
CA ASP A 136 25.64 3.70 -6.40
C ASP A 136 26.91 3.27 -7.16
N LEU A 137 27.36 2.02 -7.01
CA LEU A 137 28.45 1.47 -7.82
C LEU A 137 27.86 0.72 -9.02
N ASN A 138 28.56 0.73 -10.17
CA ASN A 138 28.10 0.15 -11.45
C ASN A 138 27.81 -1.38 -11.44
N ASP A 139 27.93 -2.05 -10.29
CA ASP A 139 27.61 -3.48 -10.05
C ASP A 139 26.75 -3.65 -8.76
N GLY A 140 26.04 -2.58 -8.38
CA GLY A 140 25.26 -2.47 -7.16
C GLY A 140 24.04 -3.38 -7.20
N ASN A 141 24.03 -4.40 -6.34
CA ASN A 141 22.93 -5.34 -6.21
C ASN A 141 22.12 -4.99 -4.96
N GLU A 142 20.99 -4.31 -5.15
CA GLU A 142 20.08 -3.89 -4.07
C GLU A 142 19.61 -5.07 -3.21
N GLU A 143 19.41 -6.24 -3.82
CA GLU A 143 18.99 -7.46 -3.11
C GLU A 143 20.08 -7.94 -2.17
N LYS A 144 21.35 -7.99 -2.62
CA LYS A 144 22.49 -8.36 -1.77
C LYS A 144 22.73 -7.36 -0.65
N MET A 145 22.42 -6.08 -0.84
CA MET A 145 22.52 -5.07 0.21
C MET A 145 21.44 -5.27 1.29
N LYS A 146 20.21 -5.65 0.88
CA LYS A 146 19.14 -6.00 1.83
C LYS A 146 19.48 -7.24 2.64
N GLU A 147 20.00 -8.29 1.98
CA GLU A 147 20.49 -9.50 2.66
C GLU A 147 21.64 -9.19 3.63
N LEU A 148 22.60 -8.35 3.23
CA LEU A 148 23.71 -7.92 4.08
C LEU A 148 23.22 -7.21 5.35
N ASN A 149 22.23 -6.32 5.23
CA ASN A 149 21.63 -5.62 6.37
C ASN A 149 20.92 -6.59 7.32
N HIS A 150 20.11 -7.49 6.76
CA HIS A 150 19.37 -8.50 7.52
C HIS A 150 20.32 -9.42 8.32
N TYR A 151 21.35 -9.96 7.67
CA TYR A 151 22.34 -10.82 8.33
C TYR A 151 23.19 -10.06 9.35
N ARG A 152 23.52 -8.79 9.10
CA ARG A 152 24.19 -7.94 10.10
C ARG A 152 23.36 -7.83 11.38
N ASP A 153 22.06 -7.57 11.27
CA ASP A 153 21.19 -7.39 12.43
C ASP A 153 21.07 -8.71 13.22
N ILE A 154 21.01 -9.84 12.54
CA ILE A 154 21.03 -11.18 13.18
C ILE A 154 22.35 -11.39 13.92
N LEU A 155 23.50 -11.14 13.28
CA LEU A 155 24.81 -11.31 13.91
C LEU A 155 25.00 -10.35 15.10
N MET A 156 24.55 -9.10 14.98
CA MET A 156 24.68 -8.12 16.06
C MET A 156 23.84 -8.48 17.30
N ASN A 157 22.73 -9.19 17.11
CA ASN A 157 21.89 -9.67 18.21
C ASN A 157 22.45 -10.90 18.94
N ILE A 158 23.33 -11.69 18.31
CA ILE A 158 23.92 -12.88 18.92
C ILE A 158 25.30 -12.62 19.52
N VAL A 159 26.05 -11.66 18.97
CA VAL A 159 27.40 -11.34 19.43
C VAL A 159 27.29 -10.33 20.58
N GLN A 160 27.92 -10.65 21.72
CA GLN A 160 27.98 -9.79 22.89
C GLN A 160 29.21 -8.86 22.88
#